data_AF-A0A833QMH1-F1
#
_entry.id   AF-A0A833QMH1-F1
#
_cell.length_a   1.000
_cell.length_b   1.000
_cell.length_c   1.000
_cell.angle_alpha   90.00
_cell.angle_beta   90.00
_cell.angle_gamma   90.00
#
_symmetry.space_group_name_H-M   'P 1'
#
loop_
_entity.id
_entity.type
_entity.pdbx_description
1 polymer ?
#
loop_
_entity_poly.entity_id
_entity_poly.type
_entity_poly.pdbx_seq_one_letter_code
_entity_poly.pdbx_strand_id
1 'polypeptide(L)'
;MLEIITTMSCGSIYSPVHFPKVFHRHSTFTKSRPSCSVTNSSPSSLLINNNYSNGKVAGSKNPKTTSTTSRGALEDAPLKFPNNTVGIIGGVSTGCTLHFLQKLVDLSSQDEGDAIPFIVCSDPIFNINNLPDSRSQSKLILEKLKERRMFLEKGGSCCIVMPCHSLQAWHEEIGTDSSVPFLHISDYVAKELKEASLKPVEAGSNVQIGLLSSDSNICTKFYQDKLQNEGFEVIYPDRATMDHAVLPAVSAFGRNDMIGARNLLRIAINVLLVKAVNTIVFASHDLAQILPQDDPLLKNCIDPIESLARHAVRRARSINTQQL
;
A
#
# COMPACT_ATOMS: atom_id res chain seq x y z
N MET A 1 19.16 22.55 56.28
CA MET A 1 19.15 23.75 55.41
C MET A 1 19.11 23.24 53.99
N LEU A 2 17.94 22.83 53.49
CA LEU A 2 16.86 23.63 52.85
C LEU A 2 17.28 24.31 51.53
N GLU A 3 16.68 23.79 50.46
CA GLU A 3 16.15 24.42 49.24
C GLU A 3 17.12 25.16 48.29
N ILE A 4 17.05 24.98 46.97
CA ILE A 4 15.96 25.43 46.09
C ILE A 4 15.72 24.48 44.89
N ILE A 5 14.43 24.25 44.63
CA ILE A 5 13.84 23.63 43.44
C ILE A 5 13.82 24.65 42.28
N THR A 6 14.23 24.24 41.08
CA THR A 6 13.79 24.90 39.83
C THR A 6 13.46 23.87 38.77
N THR A 7 12.16 23.63 38.60
CA THR A 7 11.55 23.05 37.40
C THR A 7 11.64 24.03 36.23
N MET A 8 12.09 23.59 35.05
CA MET A 8 11.75 24.26 33.79
C MET A 8 11.25 23.26 32.76
N SER A 9 10.10 23.64 32.22
CA SER A 9 9.28 22.98 31.22
C SER A 9 9.56 23.56 29.83
N CYS A 10 9.20 22.76 28.82
CA CYS A 10 8.78 23.15 27.47
C CYS A 10 9.86 23.36 26.41
N GLY A 11 9.66 22.70 25.25
CA GLY A 11 10.32 23.06 24.00
C GLY A 11 10.45 21.90 23.00
N SER A 12 9.33 21.41 22.46
CA SER A 12 9.33 20.62 21.23
C SER A 12 9.92 21.47 20.10
N ILE A 13 11.05 21.06 19.53
CA ILE A 13 11.65 21.70 18.36
C ILE A 13 11.61 20.69 17.21
N TYR A 14 10.53 20.76 16.45
CA TYR A 14 10.51 20.37 15.05
C TYR A 14 11.43 21.31 14.27
N SER A 15 12.36 20.76 13.50
CA SER A 15 13.12 21.49 12.47
C SER A 15 13.26 20.59 11.26
N PRO A 16 12.72 20.94 10.08
CA PRO A 16 12.88 20.14 8.88
C PRO A 16 14.22 20.46 8.23
N VAL A 17 15.04 19.44 8.03
CA VAL A 17 16.26 19.53 7.23
C VAL A 17 15.89 19.44 5.75
N HIS A 18 16.26 20.47 4.99
CA HIS A 18 16.09 20.53 3.54
C HIS A 18 17.00 19.50 2.82
N PHE A 19 16.40 18.66 1.98
CA PHE A 19 17.10 17.88 0.96
C PHE A 19 16.40 18.02 -0.41
N PRO A 20 17.13 17.86 -1.53
CA PRO A 20 16.71 18.37 -2.83
C PRO A 20 15.60 17.52 -3.46
N LYS A 21 14.62 18.22 -4.02
CA LYS A 21 13.48 17.67 -4.76
C LYS A 21 13.97 16.94 -6.03
N VAL A 22 13.76 15.62 -6.09
CA VAL A 22 13.87 14.87 -7.35
C VAL A 22 12.58 15.11 -8.14
N PHE A 23 12.67 15.93 -9.19
CA PHE A 23 11.58 16.16 -10.12
C PHE A 23 11.44 14.96 -11.08
N HIS A 24 10.29 14.28 -11.03
CA HIS A 24 9.86 13.44 -12.15
C HIS A 24 9.31 14.34 -13.26
N ARG A 25 10.13 14.64 -14.27
CA ARG A 25 9.65 15.19 -15.55
C ARG A 25 9.41 14.02 -16.51
N HIS A 26 8.14 13.77 -16.84
CA HIS A 26 7.81 13.03 -18.06
C HIS A 26 8.11 13.95 -19.27
N SER A 27 9.23 13.72 -19.94
CA SER A 27 9.50 14.36 -21.23
C SER A 27 8.79 13.57 -22.33
N THR A 28 7.75 14.15 -22.91
CA THR A 28 7.16 13.67 -24.16
C THR A 28 8.08 14.08 -25.32
N PHE A 29 8.77 13.10 -25.90
CA PHE A 29 9.52 13.29 -27.14
C PHE A 29 8.56 13.16 -28.33
N THR A 30 8.20 14.29 -28.93
CA THR A 30 7.53 14.32 -30.23
C THR A 30 8.58 14.17 -31.33
N LYS A 31 8.61 13.02 -32.01
CA LYS A 31 9.29 12.86 -33.30
C LYS A 31 8.28 12.99 -34.42
N SER A 32 8.47 14.02 -35.25
CA SER A 32 7.78 14.26 -36.52
C SER A 32 8.14 13.22 -37.57
N ARG A 33 7.14 12.64 -38.25
CA ARG A 33 7.24 12.01 -39.58
C ARG A 33 5.89 12.12 -40.33
N PRO A 34 5.89 12.00 -41.67
CA PRO A 34 5.09 12.88 -42.53
C PRO A 34 3.67 12.40 -42.81
N SER A 35 2.91 13.37 -43.34
CA SER A 35 1.52 13.33 -43.80
C SER A 35 1.13 12.12 -44.67
N CYS A 36 -0.01 11.51 -44.33
CA CYS A 36 -0.91 10.88 -45.28
C CYS A 36 -2.35 11.28 -44.94
N SER A 37 -3.09 11.67 -45.96
CA SER A 37 -4.39 12.35 -45.90
C SER A 37 -5.58 11.41 -46.09
N VAL A 38 -6.73 11.83 -45.54
CA VAL A 38 -8.15 11.44 -45.81
C VAL A 38 -8.54 10.04 -45.31
N THR A 39 -9.67 9.75 -44.64
CA THR A 39 -11.04 10.31 -44.60
C THR A 39 -11.68 10.20 -43.19
N ASN A 40 -12.52 11.17 -42.83
CA ASN A 40 -13.37 11.18 -41.65
C ASN A 40 -14.47 10.11 -41.74
N SER A 41 -14.61 9.28 -40.71
CA SER A 41 -15.87 8.60 -40.39
C SER A 41 -16.12 8.65 -38.89
N SER A 42 -17.29 9.14 -38.51
CA SER A 42 -17.74 9.34 -37.12
C SER A 42 -17.90 7.99 -36.39
N PRO A 43 -17.51 7.84 -35.12
CA PRO A 43 -17.75 6.60 -34.40
C PRO A 43 -19.19 6.57 -33.87
N SER A 44 -19.99 5.66 -34.45
CA SER A 44 -21.31 5.28 -33.96
C SER A 44 -21.20 4.55 -32.63
N SER A 45 -21.99 5.01 -31.65
CA SER A 45 -22.20 4.36 -30.36
C SER A 45 -22.81 2.97 -30.53
N LEU A 46 -22.07 1.92 -30.14
CA LEU A 46 -22.59 0.56 -30.02
C LEU A 46 -23.18 0.37 -28.62
N LEU A 47 -24.51 0.44 -28.53
CA LEU A 47 -25.28 -0.03 -27.39
C LEU A 47 -25.34 -1.56 -27.42
N ILE A 48 -25.05 -2.17 -26.27
CA ILE A 48 -25.15 -3.60 -26.00
C ILE A 48 -26.64 -3.98 -26.03
N ASN A 49 -27.04 -4.78 -27.02
CA ASN A 49 -28.40 -5.30 -27.16
C ASN A 49 -28.47 -6.73 -26.60
N ASN A 50 -29.09 -6.90 -25.44
CA ASN A 50 -29.45 -8.21 -24.89
C ASN A 50 -30.70 -8.73 -25.60
N ASN A 51 -30.53 -9.73 -26.47
CA ASN A 51 -31.65 -10.45 -27.06
C ASN A 51 -32.11 -11.57 -26.11
N TYR A 52 -33.26 -11.39 -25.48
CA TYR A 52 -34.11 -12.51 -25.05
C TYR A 52 -35.27 -12.66 -26.04
N SER A 53 -35.39 -13.87 -26.55
CA SER A 53 -36.42 -14.35 -27.48
C SER A 53 -37.81 -14.39 -26.84
N ASN A 54 -38.82 -13.78 -27.49
CA ASN A 54 -40.05 -14.48 -27.89
C ASN A 54 -41.04 -13.57 -28.63
N GLY A 55 -41.80 -14.16 -29.56
CA GLY A 55 -43.18 -13.72 -29.86
C GLY A 55 -43.37 -12.85 -31.11
N LYS A 56 -43.93 -13.46 -32.15
CA LYS A 56 -44.61 -12.81 -33.28
C LYS A 56 -45.63 -11.77 -32.80
N VAL A 57 -45.87 -10.70 -33.57
CA VAL A 57 -47.21 -10.27 -34.08
C VAL A 57 -47.06 -9.06 -35.02
N ALA A 58 -47.84 -9.09 -36.09
CA ALA A 58 -48.04 -8.02 -37.06
C ALA A 58 -49.01 -6.93 -36.53
N GLY A 59 -48.93 -5.71 -37.09
CA GLY A 59 -50.09 -4.82 -37.17
C GLY A 59 -49.96 -3.46 -36.48
N SER A 60 -49.91 -2.44 -37.34
CA SER A 60 -50.21 -1.02 -37.15
C SER A 60 -51.28 -0.67 -36.09
N LYS A 61 -51.01 0.34 -35.24
CA LYS A 61 -51.75 1.63 -35.09
C LYS A 61 -51.41 2.32 -33.75
N ASN A 62 -51.11 3.62 -33.79
CA ASN A 62 -51.03 4.53 -32.64
C ASN A 62 -52.38 4.62 -31.90
N PRO A 63 -52.41 4.89 -30.58
CA PRO A 63 -52.64 6.28 -30.14
C PRO A 63 -51.91 6.72 -28.86
N LYS A 64 -51.80 8.05 -28.72
CA LYS A 64 -51.28 8.79 -27.56
C LYS A 64 -51.87 8.33 -26.23
N THR A 65 -51.02 8.12 -25.22
CA THR A 65 -51.39 8.18 -23.81
C THR A 65 -50.22 8.78 -23.01
N THR A 66 -50.52 9.90 -22.35
CA THR A 66 -49.72 10.52 -21.30
C THR A 66 -49.49 9.51 -20.18
N SER A 67 -48.24 9.08 -19.98
CA SER A 67 -47.83 8.32 -18.80
C SER A 67 -46.85 9.16 -17.99
N THR A 68 -47.37 9.68 -16.88
CA THR A 68 -46.60 10.12 -15.73
C THR A 68 -45.75 8.94 -15.27
N THR A 69 -44.47 8.93 -15.61
CA THR A 69 -43.52 7.97 -15.05
C THR A 69 -43.18 8.44 -13.65
N SER A 70 -43.85 7.85 -12.67
CA SER A 70 -43.36 7.80 -11.30
C SER A 70 -41.93 7.25 -11.34
N ARG A 71 -40.94 8.11 -11.10
CA ARG A 71 -39.60 7.69 -10.73
C ARG A 71 -39.73 6.88 -9.44
N GLY A 72 -39.86 5.56 -9.58
CA GLY A 72 -39.61 4.67 -8.47
C GLY A 72 -38.19 4.97 -8.00
N ALA A 73 -38.07 5.45 -6.77
CA ALA A 73 -36.80 5.49 -6.08
C ALA A 73 -36.29 4.05 -6.08
N LEU A 74 -35.24 3.79 -6.86
CA LEU A 74 -34.34 2.69 -6.56
C LEU A 74 -33.76 3.10 -5.21
N GLU A 75 -34.35 2.61 -4.12
CA GLU A 75 -33.70 2.72 -2.82
C GLU A 75 -32.33 2.08 -2.99
N ASP A 76 -31.28 2.88 -2.80
CA ASP A 76 -29.89 2.47 -2.83
C ASP A 76 -29.66 1.43 -1.73
N ALA A 77 -30.02 0.16 -2.00
CA ALA A 77 -29.65 -0.94 -1.14
C ALA A 77 -28.12 -0.95 -1.09
N PRO A 78 -27.50 -0.81 0.09
CA PRO A 78 -26.05 -0.79 0.19
C PRO A 78 -25.50 -2.07 -0.43
N LEU A 79 -24.57 -1.93 -1.36
CA LEU A 79 -23.84 -3.05 -1.96
C LEU A 79 -23.21 -3.87 -0.82
N LYS A 80 -23.84 -5.00 -0.49
CA LYS A 80 -23.36 -5.93 0.53
C LYS A 80 -22.44 -6.94 -0.14
N PHE A 81 -21.17 -6.86 0.17
CA PHE A 81 -20.18 -7.84 -0.25
C PHE A 81 -20.14 -8.99 0.77
N PRO A 82 -19.53 -10.14 0.42
CA PRO A 82 -19.35 -11.25 1.36
C PRO A 82 -18.66 -10.81 2.66
N ASN A 83 -19.01 -11.42 3.78
CA ASN A 83 -18.49 -11.05 5.11
C ASN A 83 -16.98 -11.24 5.28
N ASN A 84 -16.31 -11.96 4.38
CA ASN A 84 -14.85 -12.14 4.36
C ASN A 84 -14.13 -11.14 3.44
N THR A 85 -14.80 -10.10 2.98
CA THR A 85 -14.23 -9.13 2.03
C THR A 85 -13.11 -8.31 2.67
N VAL A 86 -11.99 -8.14 1.97
CA VAL A 86 -10.89 -7.26 2.40
C VAL A 86 -11.09 -5.85 1.84
N GLY A 87 -11.14 -4.84 2.71
CA GLY A 87 -11.21 -3.44 2.30
C GLY A 87 -9.84 -2.81 2.14
N ILE A 88 -9.59 -2.11 1.03
CA ILE A 88 -8.28 -1.57 0.69
C ILE A 88 -8.38 -0.06 0.45
N ILE A 89 -7.72 0.73 1.29
CA ILE A 89 -7.52 2.17 1.07
C ILE A 89 -6.25 2.33 0.23
N GLY A 90 -6.42 2.59 -1.07
CA GLY A 90 -5.35 2.70 -2.05
C GLY A 90 -5.23 4.08 -2.68
N GLY A 91 -4.36 4.19 -3.70
CA GLY A 91 -4.23 5.37 -4.55
C GLY A 91 -3.25 6.44 -4.05
N VAL A 92 -2.88 6.41 -2.77
CA VAL A 92 -1.84 7.29 -2.20
C VAL A 92 -0.47 6.96 -2.82
N SER A 93 -0.15 5.66 -2.89
CA SER A 93 0.91 5.14 -3.73
C SER A 93 0.33 4.03 -4.61
N THR A 94 0.11 4.36 -5.89
CA THR A 94 -0.46 3.42 -6.87
C THR A 94 0.41 2.18 -7.01
N GLY A 95 1.73 2.31 -7.01
CA GLY A 95 2.66 1.18 -7.06
C GLY A 95 2.47 0.23 -5.88
N CYS A 96 2.43 0.76 -4.64
CA CYS A 96 2.19 -0.06 -3.46
C CYS A 96 0.82 -0.74 -3.49
N THR A 97 -0.21 -0.02 -3.97
CA THR A 97 -1.57 -0.56 -4.09
C THR A 97 -1.61 -1.73 -5.07
N LEU A 98 -1.03 -1.57 -6.26
CA LEU A 98 -0.98 -2.63 -7.28
C LEU A 98 -0.18 -3.84 -6.80
N HIS A 99 0.94 -3.61 -6.13
CA HIS A 99 1.76 -4.68 -5.55
C HIS A 99 1.02 -5.45 -4.46
N PHE A 100 0.32 -4.75 -3.58
CA PHE A 100 -0.54 -5.41 -2.58
C PHE A 100 -1.62 -6.25 -3.24
N LEU A 101 -2.29 -5.75 -4.27
CA LEU A 101 -3.32 -6.49 -4.99
C LEU A 101 -2.77 -7.74 -5.66
N GLN A 102 -1.60 -7.64 -6.30
CA GLN A 102 -0.92 -8.80 -6.87
C GLN A 102 -0.65 -9.86 -5.80
N LYS A 103 -0.04 -9.48 -4.67
CA LYS A 103 0.24 -10.39 -3.55
C LYS A 103 -1.04 -10.98 -2.95
N LEU A 104 -2.10 -10.18 -2.80
CA LEU A 104 -3.38 -10.63 -2.29
C LEU A 104 -3.97 -11.71 -3.20
N VAL A 105 -3.97 -11.51 -4.52
CA VAL A 105 -4.47 -12.49 -5.49
C VAL A 105 -3.63 -13.76 -5.49
N ASP A 106 -2.29 -13.62 -5.54
CA ASP A 106 -1.37 -14.76 -5.54
C ASP A 106 -1.55 -15.63 -4.29
N LEU A 107 -1.56 -15.01 -3.10
CA LEU A 107 -1.72 -15.71 -1.82
C LEU A 107 -3.14 -16.27 -1.62
N SER A 108 -4.15 -15.60 -2.17
CA SER A 108 -5.52 -16.12 -2.15
C SER A 108 -5.66 -17.39 -2.97
N SER A 109 -4.91 -17.51 -4.07
CA SER A 109 -4.99 -18.62 -5.03
C SER A 109 -4.11 -19.82 -4.66
N GLN A 110 -3.24 -19.69 -3.65
CA GLN A 110 -2.33 -20.76 -3.21
C GLN A 110 -3.00 -21.85 -2.34
N ASP A 111 -4.14 -21.56 -1.72
CA ASP A 111 -4.92 -22.57 -0.99
C ASP A 111 -6.06 -23.08 -1.87
N GLU A 112 -6.55 -24.30 -1.61
CA GLU A 112 -7.68 -24.93 -2.32
C GLU A 112 -9.05 -24.22 -2.13
N GLY A 113 -9.07 -23.04 -1.50
CA GLY A 113 -10.28 -22.26 -1.24
C GLY A 113 -10.58 -21.22 -2.33
N ASP A 114 -11.78 -20.66 -2.28
CA ASP A 114 -12.17 -19.55 -3.16
C ASP A 114 -11.27 -18.32 -2.97
N ALA A 115 -11.06 -17.60 -4.08
CA ALA A 115 -10.37 -16.32 -4.05
C ALA A 115 -11.06 -15.34 -3.10
N ILE A 116 -10.25 -14.59 -2.34
CA ILE A 116 -10.78 -13.69 -1.32
C ILE A 116 -11.38 -12.45 -1.98
N PRO A 117 -12.64 -12.11 -1.71
CA PRO A 117 -13.24 -10.90 -2.24
C PRO A 117 -12.55 -9.67 -1.63
N PHE A 118 -12.39 -8.62 -2.44
CA PHE A 118 -11.81 -7.37 -1.95
C PHE A 118 -12.45 -6.16 -2.63
N ILE A 119 -12.45 -5.02 -1.93
CA ILE A 119 -12.90 -3.72 -2.44
C ILE A 119 -11.72 -2.76 -2.35
N VAL A 120 -11.42 -2.07 -3.45
CA VAL A 120 -10.36 -1.05 -3.49
C VAL A 120 -10.98 0.33 -3.65
N CYS A 121 -10.70 1.21 -2.69
CA CYS A 121 -10.91 2.64 -2.85
C CYS A 121 -9.58 3.28 -3.24
N SER A 122 -9.34 3.45 -4.54
CA SER A 122 -8.13 4.10 -5.05
C SER A 122 -8.43 5.52 -5.48
N ASP A 123 -7.84 6.50 -4.79
CA ASP A 123 -7.96 7.93 -5.12
C ASP A 123 -6.56 8.55 -5.20
N PRO A 124 -6.09 8.95 -6.39
CA PRO A 124 -4.74 9.49 -6.58
C PRO A 124 -4.56 10.92 -6.04
N ILE A 125 -5.62 11.55 -5.52
CA ILE A 125 -5.54 12.92 -4.96
C ILE A 125 -4.62 12.98 -3.73
N PHE A 126 -4.29 11.84 -3.12
CA PHE A 126 -3.46 11.75 -1.92
C PHE A 126 -1.95 11.74 -2.14
N ASN A 127 -1.43 12.26 -3.25
CA ASN A 127 0.02 12.30 -3.45
C ASN A 127 0.69 13.33 -2.49
N ILE A 128 1.09 12.83 -1.31
CA ILE A 128 1.67 13.61 -0.19
C ILE A 128 2.96 14.32 -0.59
N ASN A 129 3.68 13.85 -1.61
CA ASN A 129 4.92 14.47 -2.09
C ASN A 129 4.69 15.88 -2.67
N ASN A 130 3.43 16.24 -2.95
CA ASN A 130 3.03 17.55 -3.42
C ASN A 130 2.36 18.42 -2.34
N LEU A 131 2.30 17.98 -1.07
CA LEU A 131 1.64 18.76 -0.04
C LEU A 131 2.56 19.88 0.48
N PRO A 132 2.19 21.17 0.28
CA PRO A 132 2.75 22.24 1.10
C PRO A 132 2.39 22.01 2.57
N ASP A 133 3.25 22.51 3.45
CA ASP A 133 3.29 22.36 4.93
C ASP A 133 2.09 23.02 5.66
N SER A 134 0.90 23.00 5.06
CA SER A 134 -0.31 23.57 5.62
C SER A 134 -1.08 22.53 6.40
N ARG A 135 -1.20 22.76 7.72
CA ARG A 135 -2.05 21.98 8.64
C ARG A 135 -3.48 21.75 8.12
N SER A 136 -4.02 22.68 7.33
CA SER A 136 -5.37 22.55 6.74
C SER A 136 -5.48 21.44 5.68
N GLN A 137 -4.45 21.21 4.87
CA GLN A 137 -4.48 20.17 3.83
C GLN A 137 -4.28 18.78 4.42
N SER A 138 -3.46 18.65 5.47
CA SER A 138 -3.29 17.38 6.21
C SER A 138 -4.61 16.92 6.83
N LYS A 139 -5.39 17.86 7.42
CA LYS A 139 -6.73 17.56 7.94
C LYS A 139 -7.68 17.07 6.85
N LEU A 140 -7.69 17.74 5.69
CA LEU A 140 -8.55 17.31 4.57
C LEU A 140 -8.21 15.90 4.07
N ILE A 141 -6.92 15.55 3.99
CA ILE A 141 -6.53 14.19 3.60
C ILE A 141 -6.99 13.17 4.64
N LEU A 142 -6.75 13.46 5.93
CA LEU A 142 -7.17 12.57 7.02
C LEU A 142 -8.69 12.32 6.98
N GLU A 143 -9.51 13.36 6.81
CA GLU A 143 -10.97 13.22 6.70
C GLU A 143 -11.36 12.38 5.48
N LYS A 144 -10.76 12.61 4.32
CA LYS A 144 -11.01 11.79 3.13
C LYS A 144 -10.59 10.33 3.32
N LEU A 145 -9.48 10.05 4.01
CA LEU A 145 -9.04 8.69 4.33
C LEU A 145 -10.03 8.00 5.28
N LYS A 146 -10.55 8.72 6.29
CA LYS A 146 -11.63 8.25 7.16
C LYS A 146 -12.92 7.98 6.38
N GLU A 147 -13.29 8.83 5.42
CA GLU A 147 -14.43 8.59 4.54
C GLU A 147 -14.26 7.29 3.74
N ARG A 148 -13.06 7.00 3.22
CA ARG A 148 -12.78 5.74 2.54
C ARG A 148 -12.88 4.55 3.50
N ARG A 149 -12.34 4.66 4.71
CA ARG A 149 -12.51 3.65 5.76
C ARG A 149 -14.00 3.36 6.00
N MET A 150 -14.80 4.39 6.27
CA MET A 150 -16.23 4.25 6.53
C MET A 150 -16.99 3.66 5.34
N PHE A 151 -16.61 4.00 4.11
CA PHE A 151 -17.19 3.40 2.90
C PHE A 151 -16.91 1.88 2.86
N LEU A 152 -15.68 1.47 3.11
CA LEU A 152 -15.28 0.06 3.12
C LEU A 152 -15.99 -0.73 4.24
N GLU A 153 -16.18 -0.13 5.42
CA GLU A 153 -16.95 -0.71 6.52
C GLU A 153 -18.42 -0.91 6.14
N LYS A 154 -19.05 0.10 5.55
CA LYS A 154 -20.44 0.01 5.05
C LYS A 154 -20.61 -1.05 3.96
N GLY A 155 -19.55 -1.31 3.18
CA GLY A 155 -19.51 -2.39 2.20
C GLY A 155 -19.43 -3.80 2.82
N GLY A 156 -19.22 -3.93 4.13
CA GLY A 156 -19.09 -5.22 4.80
C GLY A 156 -17.67 -5.77 4.79
N SER A 157 -16.64 -4.91 4.66
CA SER A 157 -15.25 -5.36 4.76
C SER A 157 -14.98 -5.95 6.15
N CYS A 158 -14.30 -7.08 6.18
CA CYS A 158 -13.99 -7.84 7.37
C CYS A 158 -12.74 -7.33 8.12
N CYS A 159 -11.88 -6.65 7.38
CA CYS A 159 -10.75 -5.87 7.84
C CYS A 159 -10.40 -4.83 6.78
N ILE A 160 -9.65 -3.82 7.17
CA ILE A 160 -9.16 -2.76 6.29
C ILE A 160 -7.64 -2.77 6.27
N VAL A 161 -7.06 -2.54 5.09
CA VAL A 161 -5.62 -2.37 4.90
C VAL A 161 -5.33 -1.05 4.18
N MET A 162 -4.14 -0.51 4.44
CA MET A 162 -3.60 0.65 3.73
C MET A 162 -2.15 0.33 3.33
N PRO A 163 -1.91 -0.22 2.13
CA PRO A 163 -0.58 -0.64 1.69
C PRO A 163 0.26 0.57 1.29
N CYS A 164 0.74 1.33 2.27
CA CYS A 164 1.55 2.52 2.05
C CYS A 164 2.44 2.78 3.27
N HIS A 165 3.76 2.87 3.07
CA HIS A 165 4.70 3.11 4.17
C HIS A 165 4.59 4.54 4.72
N SER A 166 4.44 5.54 3.86
CA SER A 166 4.44 6.95 4.25
C SER A 166 3.19 7.39 5.01
N LEU A 167 2.09 6.65 4.89
CA LEU A 167 0.84 6.94 5.58
C LEU A 167 0.67 6.26 6.94
N GLN A 168 1.65 5.45 7.37
CA GLN A 168 1.55 4.78 8.66
C GLN A 168 1.45 5.78 9.83
N ALA A 169 1.98 6.98 9.67
CA ALA A 169 1.86 8.05 10.66
C ALA A 169 0.42 8.51 10.93
N TRP A 170 -0.53 8.24 10.03
CA TRP A 170 -1.94 8.54 10.22
C TRP A 170 -2.77 7.29 10.49
N HIS A 171 -2.14 6.12 10.68
CA HIS A 171 -2.86 4.87 10.85
C HIS A 171 -3.81 4.91 12.05
N GLU A 172 -3.33 5.38 13.20
CA GLU A 172 -4.13 5.48 14.43
C GLU A 172 -5.29 6.47 14.27
N GLU A 173 -5.05 7.65 13.72
CA GLU A 173 -6.10 8.66 13.51
C GLU A 173 -7.13 8.22 12.47
N ILE A 174 -6.72 7.53 11.41
CA ILE A 174 -7.65 6.96 10.43
C ILE A 174 -8.46 5.84 11.07
N GLY A 175 -7.80 4.97 11.85
CA GLY A 175 -8.39 3.80 12.52
C GLY A 175 -9.28 4.11 13.71
N THR A 176 -9.28 5.36 14.19
CA THR A 176 -10.16 5.80 15.28
C THR A 176 -11.62 5.49 14.93
N ASP A 177 -12.35 4.88 15.86
CA ASP A 177 -13.74 4.42 15.71
C ASP A 177 -13.97 3.43 14.56
N SER A 178 -12.96 2.65 14.18
CA SER A 178 -13.14 1.58 13.19
C SER A 178 -13.94 0.42 13.78
N SER A 179 -14.98 0.01 13.05
CA SER A 179 -15.83 -1.12 13.44
C SER A 179 -15.21 -2.49 13.11
N VAL A 180 -14.16 -2.49 12.30
CA VAL A 180 -13.42 -3.67 11.85
C VAL A 180 -11.93 -3.48 12.10
N PRO A 181 -11.11 -4.54 12.15
CA PRO A 181 -9.68 -4.39 12.32
C PRO A 181 -9.05 -3.57 11.18
N PHE A 182 -8.31 -2.51 11.53
CA PHE A 182 -7.47 -1.76 10.59
C PHE A 182 -6.01 -2.20 10.73
N LEU A 183 -5.52 -2.89 9.70
CA LEU A 183 -4.27 -3.64 9.75
C LEU A 183 -3.05 -2.72 9.57
N HIS A 184 -2.12 -2.73 10.53
CA HIS A 184 -0.89 -1.94 10.49
C HIS A 184 0.28 -2.74 9.89
N ILE A 185 0.98 -2.20 8.90
CA ILE A 185 1.99 -2.95 8.12
C ILE A 185 3.17 -3.42 8.99
N SER A 186 3.69 -2.56 9.88
CA SER A 186 4.85 -2.92 10.71
C SER A 186 4.49 -3.88 11.86
N ASP A 187 3.24 -3.89 12.33
CA ASP A 187 2.79 -4.83 13.37
C ASP A 187 2.86 -6.26 12.83
N TYR A 188 2.45 -6.45 11.58
CA TYR A 188 2.44 -7.77 10.96
C TYR A 188 3.82 -8.28 10.58
N VAL A 189 4.75 -7.39 10.23
CA VAL A 189 6.17 -7.75 10.08
C VAL A 189 6.76 -8.19 11.43
N ALA A 190 6.55 -7.41 12.48
CA ALA A 190 7.05 -7.74 13.82
C ALA A 190 6.47 -9.06 14.34
N LYS A 191 5.17 -9.28 14.12
CA LYS A 191 4.48 -10.53 14.47
C LYS A 191 5.06 -11.73 13.72
N GLU A 192 5.26 -11.64 12.41
CA GLU A 192 5.85 -12.72 11.61
C GLU A 192 7.27 -13.07 12.07
N LEU A 193 8.08 -12.06 12.38
CA LEU A 193 9.43 -12.26 12.90
C LEU A 193 9.43 -12.94 14.27
N LYS A 194 8.49 -12.57 15.15
CA LYS A 194 8.30 -13.20 16.45
C LYS A 194 7.91 -14.67 16.30
N GLU A 195 6.94 -14.95 15.44
CA GLU A 195 6.47 -16.31 15.15
C GLU A 195 7.57 -17.19 14.53
N ALA A 196 8.45 -16.61 13.72
CA ALA A 196 9.60 -17.31 13.13
C ALA A 196 10.61 -17.82 14.16
N SER A 197 10.55 -17.35 15.42
CA SER A 197 11.38 -17.85 16.54
C SER A 197 12.88 -17.90 16.19
N LEU A 198 13.36 -16.84 15.56
CA LEU A 198 14.73 -16.73 15.06
C LEU A 198 15.73 -16.85 16.23
N LYS A 199 16.87 -17.50 15.96
CA LYS A 199 18.00 -17.54 16.90
C LYS A 199 19.04 -16.52 16.47
N PRO A 200 19.69 -15.80 17.40
CA PRO A 200 20.79 -14.89 17.08
C PRO A 200 21.85 -15.59 16.21
N VAL A 201 22.39 -14.87 15.24
CA VAL A 201 23.45 -15.40 14.36
C VAL A 201 24.76 -15.58 15.14
N GLU A 202 25.02 -14.68 16.09
CA GLU A 202 26.20 -14.72 16.96
C GLU A 202 25.83 -15.13 18.39
N ALA A 203 26.71 -15.89 19.04
CA ALA A 203 26.47 -16.35 20.41
C ALA A 203 26.53 -15.17 21.39
N GLY A 204 25.46 -14.99 22.18
CA GLY A 204 25.39 -13.92 23.19
C GLY A 204 24.87 -12.58 22.67
N SER A 205 24.43 -12.49 21.40
CA SER A 205 23.74 -11.32 20.87
C SER A 205 22.22 -11.49 20.85
N ASN A 206 21.51 -10.39 20.58
CA ASN A 206 20.07 -10.42 20.31
C ASN A 206 19.81 -10.83 18.85
N VAL A 207 18.57 -11.18 18.53
CA VAL A 207 18.15 -11.36 17.13
C VAL A 207 18.18 -9.99 16.44
N GLN A 208 18.95 -9.90 15.36
CA GLN A 208 19.22 -8.65 14.65
C GLN A 208 18.44 -8.59 13.34
N ILE A 209 17.69 -7.52 13.14
CA ILE A 209 16.86 -7.28 11.96
C ILE A 209 17.43 -6.09 11.19
N GLY A 210 17.90 -6.34 9.97
CA GLY A 210 18.32 -5.29 9.06
C GLY A 210 17.11 -4.49 8.57
N LEU A 211 17.19 -3.16 8.56
CA LEU A 211 16.12 -2.31 8.04
C LEU A 211 16.65 -1.47 6.87
N LEU A 212 16.16 -1.77 5.65
CA LEU A 212 16.45 -0.98 4.46
C LEU A 212 15.25 -0.12 4.09
N SER A 213 15.46 1.18 3.99
CA SER A 213 14.45 2.13 3.50
C SER A 213 15.10 3.18 2.62
N SER A 214 14.33 3.74 1.69
CA SER A 214 14.71 4.90 0.89
C SER A 214 14.41 6.23 1.57
N ASP A 215 13.67 6.21 2.70
CA ASP A 215 13.30 7.37 3.49
C ASP A 215 13.83 7.21 4.92
N SER A 216 14.48 8.24 5.46
CA SER A 216 15.28 8.11 6.69
C SER A 216 14.52 8.39 7.98
N ASN A 217 13.32 8.96 7.95
CA ASN A 217 12.83 9.68 9.14
C ASN A 217 11.63 9.03 9.85
N ILE A 218 10.48 8.97 9.19
CA ILE A 218 9.22 8.63 9.87
C ILE A 218 8.89 7.14 9.72
N CYS A 219 9.00 6.61 8.50
CA CYS A 219 8.72 5.20 8.21
C CYS A 219 9.62 4.26 9.00
N THR A 220 10.92 4.58 9.09
CA THR A 220 11.93 3.78 9.78
C THR A 220 11.66 3.67 11.29
N LYS A 221 11.13 4.74 11.90
CA LYS A 221 10.82 4.76 13.33
C LYS A 221 9.68 3.81 13.69
N PHE A 222 8.63 3.71 12.88
CA PHE A 222 7.53 2.77 13.16
C PHE A 222 7.98 1.31 13.12
N TYR A 223 8.81 0.93 12.16
CA TYR A 223 9.39 -0.41 12.16
C TYR A 223 10.31 -0.60 13.36
N GLN A 224 11.16 0.39 13.66
CA GLN A 224 12.07 0.33 14.79
C GLN A 224 11.33 0.06 16.10
N ASP A 225 10.35 0.89 16.43
CA ASP A 225 9.61 0.82 17.69
C ASP A 225 8.88 -0.53 17.81
N LYS A 226 8.21 -1.01 16.75
CA LYS A 226 7.48 -2.29 16.77
C LYS A 226 8.42 -3.49 16.87
N LEU A 227 9.57 -3.48 16.20
CA LEU A 227 10.56 -4.55 16.28
C LEU A 227 11.23 -4.60 17.65
N GLN A 228 11.62 -3.44 18.20
CA GLN A 228 12.24 -3.36 19.51
C GLN A 228 11.29 -3.79 20.64
N ASN A 229 10.00 -3.47 20.53
CA ASN A 229 8.97 -3.94 21.47
C ASN A 229 8.83 -5.47 21.48
N GLU A 230 9.19 -6.15 20.39
CA GLU A 230 9.21 -7.61 20.30
C GLU A 230 10.58 -8.22 20.69
N GLY A 231 11.51 -7.39 21.17
CA GLY A 231 12.84 -7.83 21.64
C GLY A 231 13.90 -7.93 20.54
N PHE A 232 13.63 -7.43 19.34
CA PHE A 232 14.59 -7.42 18.25
C PHE A 232 15.53 -6.21 18.32
N GLU A 233 16.79 -6.43 17.95
CA GLU A 233 17.74 -5.34 17.68
C GLU A 233 17.63 -4.93 16.21
N VAL A 234 17.52 -3.62 15.94
CA VAL A 234 17.36 -3.10 14.57
C VAL A 234 18.67 -2.54 14.06
N ILE A 235 19.15 -3.08 12.94
CA ILE A 235 20.42 -2.72 12.33
C ILE A 235 20.18 -1.94 11.04
N TYR A 236 20.80 -0.76 10.94
CA TYR A 236 20.72 0.08 9.76
C TYR A 236 21.99 -0.06 8.89
N PRO A 237 21.87 0.13 7.57
CA PRO A 237 23.03 0.40 6.73
C PRO A 237 23.74 1.66 7.25
N ASP A 238 25.07 1.68 7.17
CA ASP A 238 25.80 2.92 7.47
C ASP A 238 25.57 3.98 6.38
N ARG A 239 26.00 5.20 6.67
CA ARG A 239 25.83 6.33 5.76
C ARG A 239 26.45 6.08 4.39
N ALA A 240 27.63 5.46 4.33
CA ALA A 240 28.28 5.17 3.06
C ALA A 240 27.45 4.20 2.22
N THR A 241 26.88 3.16 2.85
CA THR A 241 25.99 2.20 2.19
C THR A 241 24.69 2.86 1.73
N MET A 242 24.14 3.77 2.53
CA MET A 242 22.97 4.56 2.13
C MET A 242 23.25 5.43 0.90
N ASP A 243 24.33 6.22 0.95
CA ASP A 243 24.67 7.23 -0.06
C ASP A 243 25.16 6.59 -1.36
N HIS A 244 25.82 5.43 -1.30
CA HIS A 244 26.47 4.80 -2.46
C HIS A 244 25.79 3.52 -2.97
N ALA A 245 24.87 2.91 -2.21
CA ALA A 245 24.17 1.70 -2.65
C ALA A 245 22.64 1.87 -2.60
N VAL A 246 22.05 2.17 -1.44
CA VAL A 246 20.58 2.16 -1.26
C VAL A 246 19.91 3.27 -2.08
N LEU A 247 20.30 4.53 -1.87
CA LEU A 247 19.68 5.66 -2.58
C LEU A 247 19.97 5.61 -4.09
N PRO A 248 21.20 5.27 -4.55
CA PRO A 248 21.46 5.03 -5.96
C PRO A 248 20.66 3.89 -6.57
N ALA A 249 20.39 2.79 -5.83
CA ALA A 249 19.58 1.68 -6.33
C ALA A 249 18.15 2.13 -6.64
N VAL A 250 17.52 2.87 -5.71
CA VAL A 250 16.18 3.43 -5.88
C VAL A 250 16.15 4.45 -7.02
N SER A 251 17.19 5.29 -7.12
CA SER A 251 17.34 6.25 -8.21
C SER A 251 17.48 5.58 -9.58
N ALA A 252 18.23 4.48 -9.67
CA ALA A 252 18.38 3.69 -10.88
C ALA A 252 17.06 2.99 -11.25
N PHE A 253 16.35 2.42 -10.27
CA PHE A 253 15.02 1.84 -10.44
C PHE A 253 14.03 2.87 -11.02
N GLY A 254 13.98 4.07 -10.45
CA GLY A 254 13.14 5.17 -10.95
C GLY A 254 13.49 5.65 -12.36
N ARG A 255 14.71 5.37 -12.84
CA ARG A 255 15.14 5.61 -14.24
C ARG A 255 14.98 4.38 -15.14
N ASN A 256 14.38 3.30 -14.64
CA ASN A 256 14.25 2.00 -15.32
C ASN A 256 15.60 1.33 -15.65
N ASP A 257 16.68 1.67 -14.93
CA ASP A 257 17.96 0.97 -14.98
C ASP A 257 17.96 -0.20 -13.98
N MET A 258 17.34 -1.30 -14.40
CA MET A 258 17.18 -2.48 -13.56
C MET A 258 18.52 -3.18 -13.25
N ILE A 259 19.50 -3.11 -14.16
CA ILE A 259 20.81 -3.74 -13.94
C ILE A 259 21.55 -2.99 -12.84
N GLY A 260 21.64 -1.65 -12.96
CA GLY A 260 22.23 -0.80 -11.94
C GLY A 260 21.52 -0.94 -10.59
N ALA A 261 20.19 -0.85 -10.59
CA ALA A 261 19.38 -0.98 -9.38
C ALA A 261 19.62 -2.30 -8.64
N ARG A 262 19.61 -3.43 -9.36
CA ARG A 262 19.86 -4.75 -8.79
C ARG A 262 21.26 -4.88 -8.21
N ASN A 263 22.29 -4.46 -8.96
CA ASN A 263 23.67 -4.57 -8.50
C ASN A 263 23.87 -3.77 -7.20
N LEU A 264 23.35 -2.55 -7.16
CA LEU A 264 23.45 -1.67 -5.98
C LEU A 264 22.66 -2.22 -4.78
N LEU A 265 21.44 -2.72 -5.00
CA LEU A 265 20.66 -3.31 -3.92
C LEU A 265 21.30 -4.59 -3.36
N ARG A 266 21.87 -5.44 -4.21
CA ARG A 266 22.62 -6.63 -3.76
C ARG A 266 23.81 -6.26 -2.88
N ILE A 267 24.51 -5.16 -3.19
CA ILE A 267 25.58 -4.65 -2.33
C ILE A 267 25.02 -4.25 -0.96
N ALA A 268 23.95 -3.45 -0.92
CA ALA A 268 23.34 -3.01 0.34
C ALA A 268 22.86 -4.18 1.21
N ILE A 269 22.24 -5.19 0.60
CA ILE A 269 21.82 -6.42 1.29
C ILE A 269 23.03 -7.15 1.88
N ASN A 270 24.08 -7.38 1.08
CA ASN A 270 25.27 -8.10 1.56
C ASN A 270 25.98 -7.36 2.69
N VAL A 271 26.03 -6.02 2.67
CA VAL A 271 26.58 -5.24 3.79
C VAL A 271 25.85 -5.54 5.09
N LEU A 272 24.51 -5.64 5.08
CA LEU A 272 23.74 -6.00 6.27
C LEU A 272 23.95 -7.46 6.67
N LEU A 273 24.01 -8.38 5.71
CA LEU A 273 24.26 -9.81 6.01
C LEU A 273 25.65 -10.03 6.66
N VAL A 274 26.66 -9.28 6.23
CA VAL A 274 28.01 -9.31 6.86
C VAL A 274 27.99 -8.74 8.29
N LYS A 275 27.02 -7.89 8.63
CA LYS A 275 26.75 -7.43 10.01
C LYS A 275 25.93 -8.44 10.83
N ALA A 276 25.87 -9.70 10.41
CA ALA A 276 25.22 -10.80 11.12
C ALA A 276 23.71 -10.60 11.40
N VAL A 277 23.01 -9.82 10.58
CA VAL A 277 21.54 -9.73 10.69
C VAL A 277 20.89 -11.07 10.33
N ASN A 278 19.84 -11.43 11.05
CA ASN A 278 19.04 -12.62 10.80
C ASN A 278 18.22 -12.52 9.50
N THR A 279 17.68 -11.34 9.23
CA THR A 279 16.86 -11.05 8.05
C THR A 279 16.77 -9.54 7.84
N ILE A 280 16.34 -9.12 6.66
CA ILE A 280 16.30 -7.73 6.23
C ILE A 280 14.87 -7.34 5.83
N VAL A 281 14.32 -6.30 6.43
CA VAL A 281 13.01 -5.74 6.08
C VAL A 281 13.19 -4.63 5.04
N PHE A 282 12.49 -4.76 3.90
CA PHE A 282 12.40 -3.70 2.89
C PHE A 282 11.30 -2.71 3.27
N ALA A 283 11.62 -1.73 4.12
CA ALA A 283 10.72 -0.64 4.52
C ALA A 283 10.58 0.46 3.45
N SER A 284 10.55 0.05 2.17
CA SER A 284 10.21 0.87 1.02
C SER A 284 9.75 -0.04 -0.11
N HIS A 285 8.66 0.35 -0.78
CA HIS A 285 8.08 -0.42 -1.87
C HIS A 285 9.05 -0.58 -3.05
N ASP A 286 9.81 0.47 -3.38
CA ASP A 286 10.74 0.43 -4.51
C ASP A 286 11.79 -0.67 -4.33
N LEU A 287 12.31 -0.84 -3.11
CA LEU A 287 13.31 -1.86 -2.81
C LEU A 287 12.78 -3.28 -3.03
N ALA A 288 11.53 -3.53 -2.65
CA ALA A 288 10.87 -4.83 -2.83
C ALA A 288 10.63 -5.19 -4.31
N GLN A 289 10.70 -4.23 -5.24
CA GLN A 289 10.46 -4.44 -6.68
C GLN A 289 11.76 -4.62 -7.50
N ILE A 290 12.92 -4.34 -6.93
CA ILE A 290 14.18 -4.29 -7.71
C ILE A 290 14.68 -5.70 -8.07
N LEU A 291 14.67 -6.63 -7.10
CA LEU A 291 15.18 -8.00 -7.31
C LEU A 291 14.10 -8.88 -7.96
N PRO A 292 14.49 -9.77 -8.89
CA PRO A 292 13.57 -10.76 -9.44
C PRO A 292 13.18 -11.80 -8.37
N GLN A 293 12.00 -12.42 -8.51
CA GLN A 293 11.43 -13.34 -7.50
C GLN A 293 12.32 -14.56 -7.19
N ASP A 294 13.14 -14.99 -8.14
CA ASP A 294 14.07 -16.11 -8.01
C ASP A 294 15.45 -15.71 -7.46
N ASP A 295 15.66 -14.43 -7.10
CA ASP A 295 16.93 -13.97 -6.55
C ASP A 295 17.18 -14.65 -5.18
N PRO A 296 18.32 -15.36 -5.01
CA PRO A 296 18.60 -16.11 -3.79
C PRO A 296 18.77 -15.23 -2.55
N LEU A 297 18.97 -13.92 -2.69
CA LEU A 297 19.02 -13.02 -1.54
C LEU A 297 17.65 -12.76 -0.93
N LEU A 298 16.56 -12.90 -1.70
CA LEU A 298 15.20 -12.65 -1.20
C LEU A 298 14.80 -13.60 -0.07
N LYS A 299 15.42 -14.78 0.03
CA LYS A 299 15.20 -15.71 1.16
C LYS A 299 15.58 -15.12 2.52
N ASN A 300 16.44 -14.11 2.52
CA ASN A 300 16.89 -13.40 3.73
C ASN A 300 16.13 -12.09 3.92
N CYS A 301 15.15 -11.78 3.07
CA CYS A 301 14.46 -10.50 3.06
C CYS A 301 12.95 -10.67 3.32
N ILE A 302 12.34 -9.64 3.91
CA ILE A 302 10.91 -9.55 4.13
C ILE A 302 10.38 -8.34 3.38
N ASP A 303 9.36 -8.58 2.58
CA ASP A 303 8.52 -7.55 1.98
C ASP A 303 7.32 -7.28 2.92
N PRO A 304 7.25 -6.10 3.55
CA PRO A 304 6.14 -5.75 4.42
C PRO A 304 4.76 -5.75 3.75
N ILE A 305 4.70 -5.46 2.44
CA ILE A 305 3.42 -5.47 1.71
C ILE A 305 2.93 -6.92 1.52
N GLU A 306 3.84 -7.85 1.24
CA GLU A 306 3.50 -9.27 1.20
C GLU A 306 3.07 -9.79 2.58
N SER A 307 3.77 -9.38 3.65
CA SER A 307 3.40 -9.69 5.04
C SER A 307 1.97 -9.22 5.38
N LEU A 308 1.64 -7.97 5.01
CA LEU A 308 0.30 -7.41 5.17
C LEU A 308 -0.75 -8.19 4.38
N ALA A 309 -0.45 -8.54 3.12
CA ALA A 309 -1.36 -9.31 2.27
C ALA A 309 -1.63 -10.69 2.87
N ARG A 310 -0.59 -11.40 3.33
CA ARG A 310 -0.73 -12.71 3.97
C ARG A 310 -1.63 -12.67 5.20
N HIS A 311 -1.53 -11.63 6.01
CA HIS A 311 -2.38 -11.45 7.17
C HIS A 311 -3.82 -11.08 6.82
N ALA A 312 -4.03 -10.24 5.80
CA ALA A 312 -5.37 -9.96 5.28
C ALA A 312 -6.05 -11.24 4.77
N VAL A 313 -5.30 -12.09 4.04
CA VAL A 313 -5.77 -13.41 3.57
C VAL A 313 -6.17 -14.31 4.75
N ARG A 314 -5.29 -14.49 5.73
CA ARG A 314 -5.56 -15.29 6.94
C ARG A 314 -6.81 -14.80 7.67
N ARG A 315 -6.97 -13.49 7.82
CA ARG A 315 -8.11 -12.87 8.50
C ARG A 315 -9.41 -13.16 7.76
N ALA A 316 -9.46 -12.92 6.45
CA ALA A 316 -10.63 -13.20 5.63
C ALA A 316 -11.02 -14.68 5.69
N ARG A 317 -10.05 -15.61 5.61
CA ARG A 317 -10.32 -17.06 5.73
C ARG A 317 -10.87 -17.44 7.10
N SER A 318 -10.35 -16.87 8.18
CA SER A 318 -10.82 -17.16 9.56
C SER A 318 -12.31 -16.87 9.77
N ILE A 319 -12.86 -15.91 9.02
CA ILE A 319 -14.27 -15.51 9.09
C ILE A 319 -15.15 -16.46 8.27
N ASN A 320 -14.62 -17.02 7.19
CA ASN A 320 -15.32 -18.02 6.38
C ASN A 320 -15.47 -19.35 7.15
N THR A 321 -14.44 -19.76 7.89
CA THR A 321 -14.47 -20.99 8.70
C THR A 321 -15.44 -20.91 9.88
N GLN A 322 -15.75 -19.71 10.39
CA GLN A 322 -16.73 -19.54 11.48
C GLN A 322 -18.20 -19.64 11.02
N GLN A 323 -18.44 -19.78 9.70
CA GLN A 323 -19.78 -19.88 9.12
C GLN A 323 -20.15 -21.30 8.65
N LEU A 324 -19.20 -22.24 8.68
CA LEU A 324 -19.37 -23.67 8.41
C LEU A 324 -19.49 -24.46 9.72
#